data_AF-A0A1H9M5P7-F1
#
_entry.id   AF-A0A1H9M5P7-F1
#
_cell.length_a   1.000
_cell.length_b   1.000
_cell.length_c   1.000
_cell.angle_alpha   90.00
_cell.angle_beta   90.00
_cell.angle_gamma   90.00
#
_symmetry.space_group_name_H-M   'P 1'
#
loop_
_entity.id
_entity.type
_entity.pdbx_description
1 polymer ?
#
loop_
_entity_poly.entity_id
_entity_poly.type
_entity_poly.pdbx_seq_one_letter_code
_entity_poly.pdbx_strand_id
1 'polypeptide(L)'
;MSKHSASAAELPGAYERLGIRIQKIINSPTAQKSRAALIFRLPDEQEDDWSQLLEEIAENDNVTLAYRDDGGVQIFWTVPKED
;
A
#
# COMPACT_ATOMS: atom_id res chain seq x y z
N MET A 1 -36.54 -12.97 -2.49
CA MET A 1 -36.46 -11.67 -3.18
C MET A 1 -36.09 -10.60 -2.17
N SER A 2 -34.80 -10.41 -1.90
CA SER A 2 -34.33 -9.21 -1.19
C SER A 2 -33.31 -8.54 -2.09
N LYS A 3 -33.71 -7.36 -2.54
CA LYS A 3 -33.16 -6.62 -3.66
C LYS A 3 -31.72 -6.20 -3.32
N HIS A 4 -30.76 -6.58 -4.17
CA HIS A 4 -29.49 -5.88 -4.24
C HIS A 4 -29.78 -4.49 -4.80
N SER A 5 -30.06 -3.54 -3.91
CA SER A 5 -30.07 -2.13 -4.28
C SER A 5 -28.64 -1.73 -4.58
N ALA A 6 -28.38 -1.34 -5.83
CA ALA A 6 -27.13 -0.69 -6.21
C ALA A 6 -26.93 0.55 -5.33
N SER A 7 -25.91 0.55 -4.49
CA SER A 7 -25.56 1.71 -3.67
C SER A 7 -24.73 2.67 -4.52
N ALA A 8 -25.10 3.95 -4.50
CA ALA A 8 -24.28 5.03 -5.04
C ALA A 8 -22.86 4.90 -4.50
N ALA A 9 -21.84 5.01 -5.35
CA ALA A 9 -20.43 4.77 -5.00
C ALA A 9 -20.06 5.46 -3.68
N GLU A 10 -20.05 4.69 -2.58
CA GLU A 10 -19.64 5.19 -1.28
C GLU A 10 -18.16 5.57 -1.40
N LEU A 11 -17.81 6.74 -0.86
CA LEU A 11 -16.42 7.16 -0.82
C LEU A 11 -15.61 6.10 -0.07
N PRO A 12 -14.44 5.69 -0.56
CA PRO A 12 -13.61 4.68 0.09
C PRO A 12 -13.36 5.01 1.55
N GLY A 13 -13.34 3.99 2.42
CA GLY A 13 -13.01 4.14 3.84
C GLY A 13 -11.59 4.68 4.07
N ALA A 14 -11.25 5.08 5.30
CA ALA A 14 -9.92 5.63 5.61
C ALA A 14 -8.78 4.66 5.23
N TYR A 15 -8.88 3.40 5.67
CA TYR A 15 -7.95 2.34 5.30
C TYR A 15 -7.84 2.13 3.79
N GLU A 16 -8.97 2.11 3.09
CA GLU A 16 -8.99 1.89 1.64
C GLU A 16 -8.34 3.07 0.88
N ARG A 17 -8.55 4.32 1.33
CA ARG A 17 -7.88 5.49 0.75
C ARG A 17 -6.36 5.41 0.94
N LEU A 18 -5.91 5.01 2.13
CA LEU A 18 -4.49 4.75 2.41
C LEU A 18 -3.94 3.69 1.46
N GLY A 19 -4.59 2.52 1.36
CA GLY A 19 -4.19 1.44 0.46
C GLY A 19 -4.12 1.88 -1.01
N ILE A 20 -5.14 2.60 -1.51
CA ILE A 20 -5.16 3.15 -2.87
C ILE A 20 -3.97 4.11 -3.10
N ARG A 21 -3.65 4.96 -2.13
CA ARG A 21 -2.52 5.90 -2.24
C ARG A 21 -1.19 5.15 -2.34
N ILE A 22 -0.95 4.19 -1.46
CA ILE A 22 0.28 3.40 -1.47
C ILE A 22 0.38 2.55 -2.73
N GLN A 23 -0.71 1.93 -3.16
CA GLN A 23 -0.76 1.18 -4.41
C GLN A 23 -0.38 2.04 -5.63
N LYS A 24 -0.85 3.29 -5.69
CA LYS A 24 -0.48 4.23 -6.75
C LYS A 24 1.02 4.54 -6.76
N ILE A 25 1.64 4.67 -5.59
CA ILE A 25 3.09 4.92 -5.48
C ILE A 25 3.86 3.68 -5.96
N ILE A 26 3.52 2.50 -5.46
CA ILE A 26 4.15 1.22 -5.83
C ILE A 26 4.02 0.97 -7.34
N ASN A 27 2.85 1.24 -7.94
CA ASN A 27 2.60 1.03 -9.36
C ASN A 27 3.09 2.17 -10.27
N SER A 28 3.74 3.20 -9.72
CA SER A 28 4.29 4.26 -10.55
C SER A 28 5.40 3.72 -11.47
N PRO A 29 5.56 4.25 -12.71
CA PRO A 29 6.58 3.77 -13.63
C PRO A 29 8.00 3.78 -13.04
N THR A 30 8.31 4.81 -12.25
CA THR A 30 9.59 4.92 -11.54
C THR A 30 9.77 3.78 -10.55
N ALA A 31 8.78 3.54 -9.69
CA ALA A 31 8.87 2.53 -8.65
C ALA A 31 8.92 1.10 -9.23
N GLN A 32 8.13 0.84 -10.27
CA GLN A 32 8.17 -0.43 -11.00
C GLN A 32 9.52 -0.66 -11.70
N LYS A 33 10.13 0.39 -12.27
CA LYS A 33 11.45 0.31 -12.91
C LYS A 33 12.58 0.09 -11.89
N SER A 34 12.56 0.80 -10.75
CA SER A 34 13.57 0.65 -9.70
C SER A 34 13.35 -0.55 -8.80
N ARG A 35 12.16 -1.17 -8.86
CA ARG A 35 11.70 -2.19 -7.91
C ARG A 35 11.77 -1.71 -6.45
N ALA A 36 11.47 -0.43 -6.26
CA ALA A 36 11.53 0.20 -4.96
C ALA A 36 10.61 1.42 -4.87
N ALA A 37 10.04 1.68 -3.69
CA ALA A 37 9.20 2.84 -3.41
C ALA A 37 9.52 3.41 -2.02
N LEU A 38 9.58 4.73 -1.90
CA LEU A 38 9.63 5.41 -0.60
C LEU A 38 8.23 5.91 -0.26
N ILE A 39 7.70 5.48 0.89
CA ILE A 39 6.36 5.87 1.35
C ILE A 39 6.41 6.49 2.74
N PHE A 40 5.48 7.41 2.99
CA PHE A 40 5.27 8.05 4.28
C PHE A 40 3.79 7.95 4.64
N ARG A 41 3.53 7.81 5.95
CA ARG A 41 2.19 8.03 6.53
C ARG A 41 1.84 9.51 6.42
N LEU A 42 0.60 9.81 6.04
CA LEU A 42 0.08 11.18 6.09
C LEU A 42 -0.41 11.52 7.50
N PRO A 43 -0.41 12.82 7.89
CA PRO A 43 -0.82 13.22 9.24
C PRO A 43 -2.26 12.84 9.62
N ASP A 44 -3.15 12.67 8.64
CA ASP A 44 -4.56 12.31 8.80
C ASP A 44 -4.84 10.80 8.70
N GLU A 45 -3.82 9.99 8.46
CA GLU A 45 -3.94 8.53 8.43
C GLU A 45 -3.69 7.96 9.82
N GLN A 46 -4.51 6.98 10.21
CA GLN A 46 -4.39 6.33 11.50
C GLN A 46 -3.12 5.47 11.58
N GLU A 47 -2.48 5.44 12.76
CA GLU A 47 -1.25 4.67 12.97
C GLU A 47 -1.49 3.16 12.90
N ASP A 48 -2.63 2.69 13.41
CA ASP A 48 -3.04 1.29 13.33
C ASP A 48 -3.26 0.85 11.88
N ASP A 49 -3.98 1.65 11.09
CA ASP A 49 -4.20 1.42 9.65
C ASP A 49 -2.87 1.38 8.89
N TRP A 50 -1.94 2.29 9.22
CA TRP A 50 -0.61 2.32 8.62
C TRP A 50 0.21 1.08 8.97
N SER A 51 0.19 0.67 10.24
CA SER A 51 0.92 -0.51 10.71
C SER A 51 0.38 -1.78 10.07
N GLN A 52 -0.95 -1.93 10.04
CA GLN A 52 -1.62 -3.05 9.36
C GLN A 52 -1.21 -3.13 7.89
N LEU A 53 -1.24 -2.01 7.15
CA LEU A 53 -0.85 -2.01 5.74
C LEU A 53 0.61 -2.47 5.55
N LEU A 54 1.53 -2.01 6.40
CA LEU A 54 2.94 -2.41 6.31
C LEU A 54 3.12 -3.90 6.61
N GLU A 55 2.38 -4.45 7.59
CA GLU A 55 2.37 -5.88 7.88
C GLU A 55 1.87 -6.68 6.66
N GLU A 56 0.74 -6.31 6.07
CA GLU A 56 0.19 -6.94 4.86
C GLU A 56 1.18 -6.90 3.68
N ILE A 57 1.91 -5.79 3.51
CA ILE A 57 2.96 -5.70 2.48
C ILE A 57 4.11 -6.67 2.79
N ALA A 58 4.55 -6.73 4.04
CA ALA A 58 5.66 -7.58 4.49
C ALA A 58 5.35 -9.09 4.47
N GLU A 59 4.09 -9.49 4.43
CA GLU A 59 3.69 -10.90 4.23
C GLU A 59 4.14 -11.48 2.89
N ASN A 60 4.52 -10.63 1.93
CA ASN A 60 5.03 -11.06 0.64
C ASN A 60 6.55 -11.37 0.73
N ASP A 61 6.93 -12.64 0.61
CA ASP A 61 8.34 -13.11 0.71
C ASP A 61 9.32 -12.40 -0.23
N ASN A 62 8.84 -11.86 -1.34
CA ASN A 62 9.64 -11.15 -2.33
C ASN A 62 9.77 -9.64 -2.03
N VAL A 63 9.23 -9.16 -0.90
CA VAL A 63 9.22 -7.76 -0.47
C VAL A 63 10.12 -7.57 0.75
N THR A 64 10.80 -6.42 0.83
CA THR A 64 11.59 -6.01 1.99
C THR A 64 11.23 -4.58 2.36
N LEU A 65 10.96 -4.36 3.66
CA LEU A 65 10.72 -3.05 4.23
C LEU A 65 11.96 -2.56 4.99
N ALA A 66 12.40 -1.34 4.71
CA ALA A 66 13.46 -0.66 5.45
C ALA A 66 12.92 0.64 6.06
N TYR A 67 12.80 0.66 7.39
CA TYR A 67 12.36 1.83 8.16
C TYR A 67 13.50 2.86 8.24
N ARG A 68 13.16 4.13 8.06
CA ARG A 68 14.11 5.26 8.05
C ARG A 68 13.87 6.17 9.24
N ASP A 69 14.93 6.87 9.66
CA ASP A 69 14.88 7.83 10.79
C ASP A 69 13.98 9.05 10.50
N ASP A 70 13.68 9.31 9.22
CA ASP A 70 12.77 10.38 8.77
C ASP A 70 11.27 9.99 8.83
N GLY A 71 10.95 8.80 9.37
CA GLY A 71 9.59 8.27 9.44
C GLY A 71 9.10 7.67 8.13
N GLY A 72 9.94 7.61 7.09
CA GLY A 72 9.63 6.92 5.84
C GLY A 72 9.90 5.43 5.91
N VAL A 73 9.20 4.67 5.06
CA VAL A 73 9.47 3.24 4.83
C VAL A 73 9.85 3.07 3.37
N GLN A 74 11.06 2.55 3.15
CA GLN A 74 11.53 2.18 1.84
C GLN A 74 11.16 0.71 1.57
N ILE A 75 10.32 0.50 0.56
CA ILE A 75 9.90 -0.81 0.07
C ILE A 75 10.83 -1.20 -1.07
N PHE A 76 11.28 -2.45 -1.08
CA PHE A 76 11.96 -3.11 -2.20
C PHE A 76 11.22 -4.38 -2.55
N TRP A 77 11.22 -4.78 -3.83
CA TRP A 77 10.69 -6.09 -4.21
C TRP A 77 11.48 -6.73 -5.34
N THR A 78 11.39 -8.05 -5.44
CA THR A 78 11.84 -8.79 -6.62
C THR A 78 10.63 -9.28 -7.40
N VAL A 79 10.79 -9.42 -8.72
CA VAL A 79 9.77 -10.09 -9.55
C VAL A 79 10.21 -11.55 -9.66
N PRO A 80 9.42 -12.50 -9.11
CA PRO A 80 9.68 -13.91 -9.31
C PRO A 80 9.81 -14.21 -10.80
N LYS A 81 10.77 -15.02 -11.20
CA LYS A 81 10.77 -15.56 -12.57
C LYS A 81 9.59 -16.51 -12.66
N GLU A 82 8.74 -16.32 -13.66
CA GLU A 82 7.79 -17.36 -14.07
C GLU A 82 8.64 -18.51 -14.66
N ASP A 83 8.52 -19.71 -14.08
CA ASP A 83 9.10 -20.94 -14.63
C ASP A 83 8.38 -21.39 -15.90
#